data_AF-A0A6P6VMU3-F1
#
_entry.id   AF-A0A6P6VMU3-F1
#
_cell.length_a   1.000
_cell.length_b   1.000
_cell.length_c   1.000
_cell.angle_alpha   90.00
_cell.angle_beta   90.00
_cell.angle_gamma   90.00
#
_symmetry.space_group_name_H-M   'P 1'
#
loop_
_entity.id
_entity.type
_entity.pdbx_description
1 polymer ?
#
loop_
_entity_poly.entity_id
_entity_poly.type
_entity_poly.pdbx_seq_one_letter_code
_entity_poly.pdbx_strand_id
1 'polypeptide(L)'
;MVDLDWKTKMISSDIPTTSPRLSNMLQISVPSSTTPTVRVADLSPASESACSAYEHYLRLPELKRLWSSQDVPTWRNESILKPALQGLEITFRFISAVLSDSRPYANRREWRRRLESLATGQVEIIALLCQEGEEDYRTRGTAPIVDLTSNSGVWVRESSSAEVWKLTGGDNKTVVSRASDASLLPRLATWQKSEDVAQKILYSIECEMRSCPYTLGLGEPNLSGKPSLDYDRVCKPAELHALKRSPSDHMNLQNSENQTLYSVHQILESWIYTSGQILKRISDQIEEREFESACSNCWLLEKIWNLLSQIEDLHLLMDPDDFLRLKNQLSIKATSENDLFCFRSRELVDITKFSKDLRHKVPFILEVEVDPKGGPRIQE
;
A
#
# COMPACT_ATOMS: atom_id res chain seq x y z
N MET A 1 39.72 9.99 -52.03
CA MET A 1 38.70 10.96 -52.45
C MET A 1 38.27 11.70 -51.19
N VAL A 2 38.72 12.95 -51.11
CA VAL A 2 38.46 14.04 -50.15
C VAL A 2 39.03 13.87 -48.73
N ASP A 3 40.25 14.40 -48.61
CA ASP A 3 40.99 14.78 -47.41
C ASP A 3 40.30 15.89 -46.61
N LEU A 4 40.55 15.87 -45.29
CA LEU A 4 40.20 16.91 -44.34
C LEU A 4 41.20 18.06 -44.44
N ASP A 5 40.76 19.21 -44.95
CA ASP A 5 41.53 20.46 -44.87
C ASP A 5 40.60 21.67 -44.67
N TRP A 6 40.68 22.30 -43.49
CA TRP A 6 40.38 23.74 -43.38
C TRP A 6 41.24 24.49 -42.36
N LYS A 7 42.37 23.92 -41.92
CA LYS A 7 43.36 24.71 -41.16
C LYS A 7 44.18 25.58 -42.12
N THR A 8 43.62 26.70 -42.56
CA THR A 8 44.42 27.84 -43.00
C THR A 8 43.61 29.14 -42.93
N LYS A 9 43.73 29.81 -41.78
CA LYS A 9 44.02 31.23 -41.74
C LYS A 9 44.79 31.53 -40.46
N MET A 10 46.10 31.70 -40.66
CA MET A 10 47.06 32.29 -39.74
C MET A 10 46.54 33.62 -39.19
N ILE A 11 46.90 33.97 -37.95
CA ILE A 11 48.02 34.89 -37.65
C ILE A 11 48.14 35.05 -36.12
N SER A 12 49.33 34.69 -35.62
CA SER A 12 50.11 35.11 -34.42
C SER A 12 49.41 35.24 -33.04
N SER A 13 50.03 35.00 -31.88
CA SER A 13 51.43 34.82 -31.46
C SER A 13 51.42 34.34 -30.00
N ASP A 14 52.51 33.72 -29.58
CA ASP A 14 52.76 33.08 -28.28
C ASP A 14 52.55 33.93 -27.00
N ILE A 15 51.80 33.35 -26.02
CA ILE A 15 52.05 33.13 -24.55
C ILE A 15 52.41 34.38 -23.66
N PRO A 16 51.88 34.60 -22.41
CA PRO A 16 51.73 33.61 -21.32
C PRO A 16 50.48 33.64 -20.39
N THR A 17 50.29 32.46 -19.77
CA THR A 17 49.73 32.16 -18.44
C THR A 17 49.24 33.31 -17.56
N THR A 18 47.93 33.37 -17.31
CA THR A 18 47.24 33.45 -15.99
C THR A 18 45.79 33.94 -16.20
N SER A 19 44.87 33.38 -15.42
CA SER A 19 43.40 33.51 -15.51
C SER A 19 42.84 34.95 -15.55
N PRO A 20 41.78 35.24 -16.32
CA PRO A 20 40.89 36.36 -16.05
C PRO A 20 39.56 35.89 -15.45
N ARG A 21 39.23 36.49 -14.30
CA ARG A 21 37.93 36.45 -13.63
C ARG A 21 36.86 37.00 -14.58
N LEU A 22 35.84 36.20 -14.87
CA LEU A 22 34.60 36.68 -15.49
C LEU A 22 33.60 37.06 -14.40
N SER A 23 33.22 38.31 -14.48
CA SER A 23 32.31 39.10 -13.68
C SER A 23 30.93 38.46 -13.47
N ASN A 24 30.49 38.48 -12.21
CA ASN A 24 29.11 38.31 -11.76
C ASN A 24 28.16 39.20 -12.56
N MET A 25 27.20 38.61 -13.28
CA MET A 25 25.89 39.22 -13.61
C MET A 25 24.97 38.18 -14.27
N LEU A 26 24.65 37.09 -13.57
CA LEU A 26 23.44 36.29 -13.79
C LEU A 26 23.08 35.62 -12.46
N GLN A 27 22.40 36.36 -11.58
CA GLN A 27 21.66 35.75 -10.47
C GLN A 27 20.42 35.06 -11.04
N ILE A 28 20.59 33.87 -11.58
CA ILE A 28 19.50 32.89 -11.68
C ILE A 28 19.41 32.29 -10.28
N SER A 29 18.55 32.88 -9.46
CA SER A 29 18.12 32.29 -8.20
C SER A 29 17.36 31.01 -8.54
N VAL A 30 18.06 29.89 -8.59
CA VAL A 30 17.44 28.57 -8.45
C VAL A 30 16.70 28.62 -7.11
N PRO A 31 15.38 28.37 -7.05
CA PRO A 31 14.73 28.23 -5.76
C PRO A 31 15.37 27.00 -5.11
N SER A 32 16.23 27.24 -4.11
CA SER A 32 16.68 26.21 -3.18
C SER A 32 15.44 25.43 -2.76
N SER A 33 15.45 24.10 -2.94
CA SER A 33 14.39 23.25 -2.42
C SER A 33 14.41 23.33 -0.90
N THR A 34 13.71 24.32 -0.36
CA THR A 34 13.25 24.32 1.02
C THR A 34 12.12 23.30 1.08
N THR A 35 12.47 22.02 1.09
CA THR A 35 11.69 21.06 1.86
C THR A 35 11.98 21.38 3.33
N PRO A 36 11.03 21.96 4.08
CA PRO A 36 11.23 22.11 5.51
C PRO A 36 11.36 20.70 6.08
N THR A 37 12.52 20.40 6.65
CA THR A 37 12.74 19.17 7.39
C THR A 37 11.84 19.26 8.62
N VAL A 38 10.67 18.62 8.58
CA VAL A 38 9.71 18.60 9.69
C VAL A 38 10.46 18.14 10.93
N ARG A 39 10.60 19.03 11.92
CA ARG A 39 11.12 18.65 13.24
C ARG A 39 10.01 17.83 13.91
N VAL A 40 10.15 16.51 13.83
CA VAL A 40 9.21 15.47 14.33
C VAL A 40 8.78 15.66 15.81
N ALA A 41 9.46 16.52 16.58
CA ALA A 41 9.09 16.85 17.96
C ALA A 41 7.74 17.58 18.10
N ASP A 42 7.27 18.26 17.05
CA ASP A 42 6.04 19.08 17.08
C ASP A 42 4.89 18.52 16.22
N LEU A 43 4.91 17.22 15.91
CA LEU A 43 3.84 16.58 15.14
C LEU A 43 2.54 16.58 15.94
N SER A 44 1.59 17.39 15.49
CA SER A 44 0.22 17.41 15.99
C SER A 44 -0.73 17.19 14.81
N PRO A 45 -1.87 16.50 15.02
CA PRO A 45 -2.88 16.42 13.99
C PRO A 45 -3.36 17.83 13.61
N ALA A 46 -3.89 17.96 12.39
CA ALA A 46 -4.58 19.16 11.96
C ALA A 46 -5.71 19.56 12.94
N SER A 47 -6.31 20.74 12.76
CA SER A 47 -7.46 21.15 13.58
C SER A 47 -8.55 20.06 13.66
N GLU A 48 -9.23 19.97 14.80
CA GLU A 48 -10.24 18.92 15.05
C GLU A 48 -11.35 18.90 13.98
N SER A 49 -11.73 20.09 13.51
CA SER A 49 -12.69 20.26 12.41
C SER A 49 -12.18 19.69 11.08
N ALA A 50 -10.88 19.87 10.76
CA ALA A 50 -10.27 19.38 9.54
C ALA A 50 -10.10 17.85 9.57
N CYS A 51 -9.70 17.30 10.71
CA CYS A 51 -9.62 15.84 10.92
C CYS A 51 -11.00 15.20 10.77
N SER A 52 -12.03 15.75 11.41
CA SER A 52 -13.41 15.24 11.33
C SER A 52 -13.97 15.32 9.91
N ALA A 53 -13.70 16.42 9.19
CA ALA A 53 -14.10 16.57 7.79
C ALA A 53 -13.40 15.55 6.88
N TYR A 54 -12.12 15.26 7.12
CA TYR A 54 -11.36 14.25 6.40
C TYR A 54 -11.88 12.83 6.66
N GLU A 55 -12.12 12.47 7.93
CA GLU A 55 -12.71 11.19 8.32
C GLU A 55 -14.07 10.96 7.67
N HIS A 56 -14.92 12.00 7.66
CA HIS A 56 -16.23 11.94 7.01
C HIS A 56 -16.09 11.84 5.48
N TYR A 57 -15.21 12.64 4.87
CA TYR A 57 -14.94 12.60 3.43
C TYR A 57 -14.58 11.19 2.95
N LEU A 58 -13.72 10.49 3.69
CA LEU A 58 -13.24 9.14 3.38
C LEU A 58 -14.14 7.99 3.85
N ARG A 59 -15.16 8.28 4.68
CA ARG A 59 -15.97 7.25 5.38
C ARG A 59 -15.14 6.37 6.31
N LEU A 60 -14.17 6.98 6.99
CA LEU A 60 -13.30 6.27 7.94
C LEU A 60 -14.07 5.64 9.09
N PRO A 61 -15.13 6.24 9.67
CA PRO A 61 -15.89 5.57 10.73
C PRO A 61 -16.48 4.23 10.27
N GLU A 62 -17.02 4.17 9.05
CA GLU A 62 -17.57 2.93 8.48
C GLU A 62 -16.47 1.92 8.14
N LEU A 63 -15.34 2.38 7.59
CA LEU A 63 -14.19 1.52 7.31
C LEU A 63 -13.58 0.95 8.60
N LYS A 64 -13.35 1.77 9.63
CA LYS A 64 -12.84 1.33 10.93
C LYS A 64 -13.76 0.31 11.59
N ARG A 65 -15.08 0.43 11.40
CA ARG A 65 -16.04 -0.58 11.86
C ARG A 65 -15.83 -1.93 11.15
N LEU A 66 -15.55 -1.93 9.84
CA LEU A 66 -15.20 -3.14 9.10
C LEU A 66 -13.86 -3.72 9.53
N TRP A 67 -12.84 -2.88 9.75
CA TRP A 67 -11.51 -3.32 10.18
C TRP A 67 -11.53 -3.90 11.60
N SER A 68 -12.36 -3.34 12.48
CA SER A 68 -12.42 -3.73 13.90
C SER A 68 -13.43 -4.84 14.18
N SER A 69 -14.24 -5.27 13.20
CA SER A 69 -15.14 -6.41 13.40
C SER A 69 -14.32 -7.70 13.44
N GLN A 70 -14.56 -8.53 14.46
CA GLN A 70 -13.97 -9.87 14.54
C GLN A 70 -14.97 -10.89 13.99
N ASP A 71 -14.83 -11.21 12.71
CA ASP A 71 -15.68 -12.19 12.04
C ASP A 71 -15.14 -13.62 12.19
N VAL A 72 -13.85 -13.74 12.52
CA VAL A 72 -13.16 -15.00 12.78
C VAL A 72 -12.33 -14.85 14.06
N PRO A 73 -12.95 -14.88 15.25
CA PRO A 73 -12.27 -14.60 16.51
C PRO A 73 -11.13 -15.58 16.84
N THR A 74 -11.13 -16.76 16.22
CA THR A 74 -10.05 -17.74 16.33
C THR A 74 -8.76 -17.30 15.62
N TRP A 75 -8.86 -16.40 14.63
CA TRP A 75 -7.75 -15.95 13.81
C TRP A 75 -7.13 -14.66 14.37
N ARG A 76 -6.09 -14.79 15.19
CA ARG A 76 -5.40 -13.66 15.86
C ARG A 76 -4.87 -12.60 14.88
N ASN A 77 -4.54 -13.00 13.66
CA ASN A 77 -4.03 -12.10 12.62
C ASN A 77 -5.15 -11.35 11.88
N GLU A 78 -6.43 -11.60 12.18
CA GLU A 78 -7.56 -10.92 11.52
C GLU A 78 -7.41 -9.40 11.56
N SER A 79 -7.07 -8.83 12.72
CA SER A 79 -6.95 -7.37 12.88
C SER A 79 -5.86 -6.72 12.02
N ILE A 80 -4.89 -7.49 11.55
CA ILE A 80 -3.79 -7.01 10.69
C ILE A 80 -4.07 -7.35 9.22
N LEU A 81 -4.44 -8.60 8.93
CA LEU A 81 -4.64 -9.07 7.57
C LEU A 81 -5.92 -8.54 6.94
N LYS A 82 -7.00 -8.39 7.70
CA LYS A 82 -8.26 -7.86 7.18
C LYS A 82 -8.15 -6.45 6.59
N PRO A 83 -7.63 -5.43 7.30
CA PRO A 83 -7.43 -4.10 6.70
C PRO A 83 -6.43 -4.14 5.53
N ALA A 84 -5.39 -4.97 5.58
CA ALA A 84 -4.46 -5.14 4.45
C ALA A 84 -5.15 -5.70 3.19
N LEU A 85 -5.97 -6.75 3.35
CA LEU A 85 -6.75 -7.36 2.27
C LEU A 85 -7.80 -6.38 1.72
N GLN A 86 -8.45 -5.60 2.58
CA GLN A 86 -9.36 -4.54 2.15
C GLN A 86 -8.65 -3.41 1.41
N GLY A 87 -7.44 -3.04 1.84
CA GLY A 87 -6.57 -2.11 1.11
C GLY A 87 -6.25 -2.61 -0.30
N LEU A 88 -5.96 -3.91 -0.45
CA LEU A 88 -5.75 -4.57 -1.74
C LEU A 88 -7.01 -4.58 -2.61
N GLU A 89 -8.19 -4.89 -2.05
CA GLU A 89 -9.45 -4.86 -2.78
C GLU A 89 -9.83 -3.44 -3.24
N ILE A 90 -9.51 -2.40 -2.44
CA ILE A 90 -9.64 -1.01 -2.87
C ILE A 90 -8.70 -0.71 -4.05
N THR A 91 -7.49 -1.26 -4.06
CA THR A 91 -6.57 -1.15 -5.21
C THR A 91 -7.18 -1.77 -6.47
N PHE A 92 -7.86 -2.92 -6.39
CA PHE A 92 -8.56 -3.51 -7.55
C PHE A 92 -9.68 -2.59 -8.06
N ARG A 93 -10.47 -2.04 -7.15
CA ARG A 93 -11.47 -1.01 -7.49
C ARG A 93 -10.83 0.20 -8.16
N PHE A 94 -9.66 0.62 -7.70
CA PHE A 94 -8.96 1.78 -8.22
C PHE A 94 -8.41 1.52 -9.64
N ILE A 95 -7.82 0.35 -9.88
CA ILE A 95 -7.42 -0.13 -11.21
C ILE A 95 -8.62 -0.08 -12.18
N SER A 96 -9.78 -0.60 -11.74
CA SER A 96 -11.02 -0.55 -12.52
C SER A 96 -11.39 0.87 -12.93
N ALA A 97 -11.36 1.80 -11.98
CA ALA A 97 -11.75 3.20 -12.19
C ALA A 97 -10.79 3.92 -13.16
N VAL A 98 -9.48 3.82 -12.94
CA VAL A 98 -8.46 4.54 -13.72
C VAL A 98 -8.33 4.01 -15.14
N LEU A 99 -8.40 2.68 -15.33
CA LEU A 99 -8.32 2.09 -16.68
C LEU A 99 -9.61 2.30 -17.49
N SER A 100 -10.71 2.59 -16.82
CA SER A 100 -11.99 2.94 -17.46
C SER A 100 -12.13 4.44 -17.76
N ASP A 101 -11.23 5.28 -17.24
CA ASP A 101 -11.27 6.73 -17.43
C ASP A 101 -11.20 7.11 -18.91
N SER A 102 -12.22 7.82 -19.41
CA SER A 102 -12.35 8.22 -20.80
C SER A 102 -11.51 9.45 -21.19
N ARG A 103 -10.92 10.17 -20.23
CA ARG A 103 -10.15 11.40 -20.50
C ARG A 103 -8.92 11.11 -21.39
N PRO A 104 -8.68 11.90 -22.45
CA PRO A 104 -7.63 11.61 -23.43
C PRO A 104 -6.22 11.94 -22.94
N TYR A 105 -6.09 12.87 -21.99
CA TYR A 105 -4.81 13.30 -21.41
C TYR A 105 -4.37 12.45 -20.20
N ALA A 106 -5.21 11.50 -19.74
CA ALA A 106 -4.86 10.60 -18.65
C ALA A 106 -3.73 9.67 -19.07
N ASN A 107 -2.59 9.70 -18.37
CA ASN A 107 -1.45 8.82 -18.64
C ASN A 107 -1.73 7.38 -18.16
N ARG A 108 -2.61 6.66 -18.88
CA ARG A 108 -3.06 5.31 -18.52
C ARG A 108 -1.92 4.30 -18.41
N ARG A 109 -0.83 4.49 -19.17
CA ARG A 109 0.34 3.60 -19.14
C ARG A 109 1.08 3.71 -17.81
N GLU A 110 1.32 4.94 -17.34
CA GLU A 110 1.99 5.14 -16.06
C GLU A 110 1.10 4.76 -14.89
N TRP A 111 -0.18 5.11 -14.93
CA TRP A 111 -1.17 4.64 -13.96
C TRP A 111 -1.20 3.12 -13.87
N ARG A 112 -1.27 2.43 -15.01
CA ARG A 112 -1.19 0.97 -15.07
C ARG A 112 0.05 0.43 -14.37
N ARG A 113 1.23 0.94 -14.76
CA ARG A 113 2.51 0.48 -14.21
C ARG A 113 2.60 0.68 -12.70
N ARG A 114 2.16 1.84 -12.21
CA ARG A 114 2.22 2.21 -10.79
C ARG A 114 1.21 1.42 -9.95
N LEU A 115 0.00 1.20 -10.45
CA LEU A 115 -1.01 0.39 -9.76
C LEU A 115 -0.68 -1.11 -9.78
N GLU A 116 -0.10 -1.62 -10.87
CA GLU A 116 0.45 -2.98 -10.93
C GLU A 116 1.55 -3.16 -9.87
N SER A 117 2.53 -2.24 -9.83
CA SER A 117 3.60 -2.25 -8.84
C SER A 117 3.07 -2.14 -7.41
N LEU A 118 2.07 -1.30 -7.17
CA LEU A 118 1.43 -1.16 -5.86
C LEU A 118 0.76 -2.46 -5.44
N ALA A 119 -0.06 -3.07 -6.31
CA ALA A 119 -0.76 -4.32 -6.01
C ALA A 119 0.24 -5.46 -5.72
N THR A 120 1.33 -5.57 -6.50
CA THR A 120 2.40 -6.53 -6.23
C THR A 120 3.06 -6.29 -4.87
N GLY A 121 3.39 -5.05 -4.51
CA GLY A 121 3.96 -4.74 -3.19
C GLY A 121 2.99 -5.02 -2.04
N GLN A 122 1.69 -4.78 -2.23
CA GLN A 122 0.65 -5.16 -1.26
C GLN A 122 0.58 -6.68 -1.07
N VAL A 123 0.62 -7.45 -2.18
CA VAL A 123 0.60 -8.92 -2.16
C VAL A 123 1.85 -9.49 -1.49
N GLU A 124 3.05 -8.96 -1.76
CA GLU A 124 4.30 -9.34 -1.08
C GLU A 124 4.16 -9.20 0.44
N ILE A 125 3.69 -8.04 0.92
CA ILE A 125 3.51 -7.78 2.36
C ILE A 125 2.43 -8.69 2.96
N ILE A 126 1.33 -8.93 2.24
CA ILE A 126 0.27 -9.85 2.69
C ILE A 126 0.79 -11.28 2.79
N ALA A 127 1.62 -11.73 1.85
CA ALA A 127 2.23 -13.06 1.90
C ALA A 127 3.16 -13.21 3.12
N LEU A 128 3.98 -12.19 3.39
CA LEU A 128 4.84 -12.16 4.59
C LEU A 128 4.01 -12.24 5.89
N LEU A 129 2.91 -11.48 5.98
CA LEU A 129 1.97 -11.52 7.11
C LEU A 129 1.29 -12.88 7.28
N CYS A 130 0.95 -13.54 6.17
CA CYS A 130 0.36 -14.89 6.17
C CYS A 130 1.37 -15.93 6.66
N GLN A 131 2.63 -15.83 6.23
CA GLN A 131 3.69 -16.74 6.64
C GLN A 131 4.02 -16.61 8.13
N GLU A 132 4.21 -15.38 8.62
CA GLU A 132 4.51 -15.12 10.04
C GLU A 132 3.39 -15.64 10.97
N GLY A 133 2.14 -15.54 10.53
CA GLY A 133 0.98 -16.09 11.26
C GLY A 133 0.95 -17.60 11.42
N GLU A 134 1.77 -18.35 10.69
CA GLU A 134 1.76 -19.81 10.68
C GLU A 134 3.03 -20.40 11.29
N GLU A 135 4.08 -19.57 11.41
CA GLU A 135 5.28 -19.81 12.20
C GLU A 135 4.98 -19.70 13.71
N ASP A 136 4.08 -18.80 14.13
CA ASP A 136 3.59 -18.74 15.51
C ASP A 136 2.68 -19.94 15.83
N TYR A 137 3.12 -20.77 16.79
CA TYR A 137 2.41 -21.95 17.28
C TYR A 137 1.03 -21.63 17.85
N ARG A 138 0.79 -20.39 18.30
CA ARG A 138 -0.50 -19.93 18.84
C ARG A 138 -1.54 -19.65 17.75
N THR A 139 -1.11 -19.40 16.51
CA THR A 139 -1.97 -18.93 15.43
C THR A 139 -2.03 -19.88 14.24
N ARG A 140 -1.15 -20.88 14.21
CA ARG A 140 -1.11 -21.92 13.18
C ARG A 140 -2.48 -22.59 12.97
N GLY A 141 -2.93 -22.65 11.72
CA GLY A 141 -4.16 -23.34 11.32
C GLY A 141 -5.46 -22.67 11.77
N THR A 142 -5.40 -21.41 12.23
CA THR A 142 -6.61 -20.66 12.64
C THR A 142 -7.24 -19.85 11.51
N ALA A 143 -6.55 -19.75 10.36
CA ALA A 143 -7.02 -19.02 9.20
C ALA A 143 -8.32 -19.64 8.63
N PRO A 144 -9.30 -18.82 8.22
CA PRO A 144 -10.55 -19.29 7.64
C PRO A 144 -10.30 -19.82 6.22
N ILE A 145 -10.06 -21.11 6.12
CA ILE A 145 -9.72 -21.79 4.87
C ILE A 145 -10.94 -22.55 4.33
N VAL A 146 -11.15 -22.46 3.02
CA VAL A 146 -12.09 -23.31 2.28
C VAL A 146 -11.32 -24.52 1.75
N ASP A 147 -11.73 -25.73 2.17
CA ASP A 147 -11.10 -26.98 1.75
C ASP A 147 -11.52 -27.36 0.32
N LEU A 148 -10.51 -27.64 -0.52
CA LEU A 148 -10.64 -27.99 -1.94
C LEU A 148 -11.31 -29.36 -2.16
N THR A 149 -11.60 -30.12 -1.11
CA THR A 149 -11.97 -31.56 -1.20
C THR A 149 -13.38 -31.94 -0.72
N SER A 150 -14.23 -31.00 -0.31
CA SER A 150 -15.45 -31.34 0.44
C SER A 150 -16.72 -31.69 -0.34
N ASN A 151 -16.71 -31.73 -1.69
CA ASN A 151 -17.86 -32.26 -2.44
C ASN A 151 -17.53 -33.58 -3.14
N SER A 152 -18.00 -34.67 -2.55
CA SER A 152 -18.09 -36.00 -3.16
C SER A 152 -18.94 -35.96 -4.44
N GLY A 153 -18.28 -35.80 -5.60
CA GLY A 153 -18.77 -36.30 -6.89
C GLY A 153 -20.09 -35.77 -7.46
N VAL A 154 -20.73 -34.76 -6.85
CA VAL A 154 -21.94 -34.13 -7.39
C VAL A 154 -21.66 -32.65 -7.66
N TRP A 155 -21.39 -32.35 -8.92
CA TRP A 155 -21.10 -31.01 -9.39
C TRP A 155 -22.39 -30.32 -9.84
N VAL A 156 -22.83 -29.31 -9.09
CA VAL A 156 -23.64 -28.23 -9.65
C VAL A 156 -22.64 -27.23 -10.23
N ARG A 157 -22.78 -26.92 -11.52
CA ARG A 157 -21.97 -25.94 -12.24
C ARG A 157 -22.37 -24.53 -11.79
N GLU A 158 -22.10 -24.20 -10.54
CA GLU A 158 -22.26 -22.84 -9.99
C GLU A 158 -20.98 -22.03 -10.23
N SER A 159 -21.18 -20.76 -10.54
CA SER A 159 -20.40 -19.93 -11.48
C SER A 159 -19.06 -19.36 -10.98
N SER A 160 -18.38 -19.98 -10.01
CA SER A 160 -17.08 -19.49 -9.50
C SER A 160 -16.06 -20.57 -9.13
N SER A 161 -16.35 -21.83 -9.45
CA SER A 161 -15.45 -22.96 -9.21
C SER A 161 -14.77 -23.39 -10.52
N ALA A 162 -13.44 -23.34 -10.56
CA ALA A 162 -12.66 -23.84 -11.69
C ALA A 162 -11.99 -25.17 -11.30
N GLU A 163 -12.20 -26.21 -12.11
CA GLU A 163 -11.39 -27.43 -12.05
C GLU A 163 -9.96 -27.06 -12.47
N VAL A 164 -9.01 -27.18 -11.56
CA VAL A 164 -7.63 -26.72 -11.79
C VAL A 164 -6.81 -27.86 -12.42
N TRP A 165 -6.58 -28.99 -11.73
CA TRP A 165 -5.96 -30.19 -12.33
C TRP A 165 -6.42 -31.47 -11.60
N LYS A 166 -6.30 -32.64 -12.23
CA LYS A 166 -6.54 -33.97 -11.62
C LYS A 166 -5.20 -34.55 -11.14
N LEU A 167 -5.07 -34.85 -9.84
CA LEU A 167 -3.89 -35.56 -9.35
C LEU A 167 -3.88 -36.99 -9.91
N THR A 168 -2.91 -37.32 -10.75
CA THR A 168 -2.68 -38.70 -11.20
C THR A 168 -1.89 -39.47 -10.15
N GLY A 169 -2.60 -40.24 -9.31
CA GLY A 169 -2.02 -41.21 -8.39
C GLY A 169 -2.69 -41.21 -7.02
N GLY A 170 -3.62 -42.16 -6.81
CA GLY A 170 -4.06 -42.56 -5.47
C GLY A 170 -5.54 -42.38 -5.18
N ASP A 171 -6.11 -41.20 -5.47
CA ASP A 171 -7.54 -40.93 -5.40
C ASP A 171 -7.87 -39.92 -6.49
N ASN A 172 -9.04 -40.03 -7.12
CA ASN A 172 -9.55 -39.14 -8.17
C ASN A 172 -9.91 -37.74 -7.61
N LYS A 173 -9.01 -37.12 -6.81
CA LYS A 173 -9.18 -35.82 -6.18
C LYS A 173 -8.94 -34.73 -7.21
N THR A 174 -10.03 -34.13 -7.66
CA THR A 174 -10.04 -32.89 -8.44
C THR A 174 -9.76 -31.73 -7.50
N VAL A 175 -8.71 -30.96 -7.78
CA VAL A 175 -8.47 -29.70 -7.08
C VAL A 175 -9.38 -28.62 -7.69
N VAL A 176 -10.23 -28.01 -6.87
CA VAL A 176 -11.18 -26.98 -7.28
C VAL A 176 -10.79 -25.67 -6.64
N SER A 177 -10.17 -24.76 -7.39
CA SER A 177 -9.94 -23.41 -6.87
C SER A 177 -11.28 -22.67 -6.88
N ARG A 178 -11.76 -22.26 -5.70
CA ARG A 178 -12.91 -21.38 -5.56
C ARG A 178 -12.41 -19.95 -5.52
N ALA A 179 -12.73 -19.18 -6.56
CA ALA A 179 -12.48 -17.75 -6.57
C ALA A 179 -13.54 -17.03 -5.75
N SER A 180 -13.16 -15.92 -5.11
CA SER A 180 -14.09 -14.97 -4.49
C SER A 180 -15.18 -14.54 -5.47
N ASP A 181 -16.42 -14.59 -5.01
CA ASP A 181 -17.61 -14.23 -5.79
C ASP A 181 -17.76 -12.71 -5.89
N ALA A 182 -17.33 -11.98 -4.85
CA ALA A 182 -17.53 -10.54 -4.72
C ALA A 182 -16.30 -9.69 -5.09
N SER A 183 -15.09 -10.25 -5.08
CA SER A 183 -13.86 -9.52 -5.41
C SER A 183 -13.84 -9.03 -6.87
N LEU A 184 -13.21 -7.89 -7.09
CA LEU A 184 -13.04 -7.33 -8.42
C LEU A 184 -11.92 -7.99 -9.22
N LEU A 185 -10.91 -8.61 -8.61
CA LEU A 185 -9.75 -9.13 -9.35
C LEU A 185 -10.14 -10.20 -10.41
N PRO A 186 -10.94 -11.25 -10.08
CA PRO A 186 -11.42 -12.19 -11.09
C PRO A 186 -12.16 -11.51 -12.24
N ARG A 187 -12.93 -10.45 -11.93
CA ARG A 187 -13.71 -9.71 -12.92
C ARG A 187 -12.81 -8.85 -13.82
N LEU A 188 -11.79 -8.21 -13.26
CA LEU A 188 -10.81 -7.43 -14.01
C LEU A 188 -10.04 -8.28 -15.02
N ALA A 189 -9.81 -9.55 -14.69
CA ALA A 189 -9.16 -10.52 -15.59
C ALA A 189 -10.02 -10.86 -16.82
N THR A 190 -11.34 -10.65 -16.76
CA THR A 190 -12.25 -10.87 -17.91
C THR A 190 -12.42 -9.63 -18.80
N TRP A 191 -11.90 -8.48 -18.39
CA TRP A 191 -12.10 -7.21 -19.08
C TRP A 191 -10.88 -6.80 -19.90
N GLN A 192 -11.05 -6.64 -21.21
CA GLN A 192 -9.96 -6.36 -22.16
C GLN A 192 -9.05 -5.16 -21.78
N LYS A 193 -9.58 -4.15 -21.09
CA LYS A 193 -8.78 -2.95 -20.69
C LYS A 193 -7.85 -3.20 -19.50
N SER A 194 -8.17 -4.19 -18.67
CA SER A 194 -7.50 -4.50 -17.40
C SER A 194 -6.97 -5.94 -17.31
N GLU A 195 -7.25 -6.77 -18.32
CA GLU A 195 -6.87 -8.18 -18.38
C GLU A 195 -5.36 -8.37 -18.17
N ASP A 196 -4.52 -7.56 -18.85
CA ASP A 196 -3.07 -7.65 -18.74
C ASP A 196 -2.57 -7.39 -17.30
N VAL A 197 -3.12 -6.36 -16.64
CA VAL A 197 -2.79 -6.02 -15.25
C VAL A 197 -3.29 -7.09 -14.30
N ALA A 198 -4.54 -7.52 -14.46
CA ALA A 198 -5.16 -8.50 -13.58
C ALA A 198 -4.43 -9.85 -13.64
N GLN A 199 -4.07 -10.31 -14.84
CA GLN A 199 -3.30 -11.55 -15.00
C GLN A 199 -1.94 -11.46 -14.30
N LYS A 200 -1.23 -10.34 -14.42
CA LYS A 200 0.04 -10.15 -13.71
C LYS A 200 -0.13 -10.14 -12.20
N ILE A 201 -1.18 -9.53 -11.67
CA ILE A 201 -1.49 -9.55 -10.24
C ILE A 201 -1.78 -10.99 -9.80
N LEU A 202 -2.57 -11.77 -10.56
CA LEU A 202 -2.84 -13.18 -10.26
C LEU A 202 -1.55 -14.02 -10.24
N TYR A 203 -0.64 -13.80 -11.20
CA TYR A 203 0.68 -14.45 -11.18
C TYR A 203 1.56 -13.97 -10.02
N SER A 204 1.45 -12.70 -9.63
CA SER A 204 2.14 -12.17 -8.45
C SER A 204 1.65 -12.87 -7.19
N ILE A 205 0.33 -13.05 -7.03
CA ILE A 205 -0.27 -13.81 -5.92
C ILE A 205 0.25 -15.24 -5.92
N GLU A 206 0.23 -15.93 -7.07
CA GLU A 206 0.76 -17.28 -7.19
C GLU A 206 2.22 -17.38 -6.76
N CYS A 207 3.07 -16.40 -7.13
CA CYS A 207 4.50 -16.40 -6.82
C CYS A 207 4.79 -16.10 -5.35
N GLU A 208 4.18 -15.05 -4.79
CA GLU A 208 4.42 -14.64 -3.40
C GLU A 208 3.79 -15.63 -2.40
N MET A 209 2.61 -16.16 -2.71
CA MET A 209 1.94 -17.10 -1.82
C MET A 209 2.55 -18.52 -1.85
N ARG A 210 3.65 -18.77 -2.60
CA ARG A 210 4.29 -20.10 -2.66
C ARG A 210 4.80 -20.60 -1.32
N SER A 211 5.34 -19.71 -0.47
CA SER A 211 5.81 -20.07 0.88
C SER A 211 4.67 -20.18 1.90
N CYS A 212 3.50 -19.60 1.60
CA CYS A 212 2.35 -19.61 2.50
C CYS A 212 1.65 -20.98 2.53
N PRO A 213 0.97 -21.35 3.63
CA PRO A 213 0.24 -22.63 3.71
C PRO A 213 -1.08 -22.64 2.95
N TYR A 214 -1.65 -21.47 2.68
CA TYR A 214 -2.85 -21.26 1.87
C TYR A 214 -2.62 -20.16 0.83
N THR A 215 -3.51 -20.07 -0.15
CA THR A 215 -3.55 -19.01 -1.16
C THR A 215 -4.70 -18.04 -0.89
N LEU A 216 -4.77 -16.90 -1.59
CA LEU A 216 -5.76 -15.85 -1.32
C LEU A 216 -7.18 -16.17 -1.82
N GLY A 217 -7.36 -17.08 -2.79
CA GLY A 217 -8.68 -17.44 -3.31
C GLY A 217 -9.27 -16.37 -4.24
N LEU A 218 -8.44 -15.67 -5.01
CA LEU A 218 -8.81 -14.58 -5.90
C LEU A 218 -8.83 -14.99 -7.39
N GLY A 219 -8.81 -16.30 -7.66
CA GLY A 219 -8.77 -16.85 -9.02
C GLY A 219 -7.36 -17.05 -9.57
N GLU A 220 -6.34 -17.01 -8.71
CA GLU A 220 -4.98 -17.39 -9.06
C GLU A 220 -4.90 -18.88 -9.49
N PRO A 221 -3.90 -19.25 -10.32
CA PRO A 221 -3.78 -20.61 -10.83
C PRO A 221 -3.66 -21.69 -9.75
N ASN A 222 -3.06 -21.38 -8.61
CA ASN A 222 -2.84 -22.28 -7.48
C ASN A 222 -2.19 -23.61 -7.90
N LEU A 223 -1.00 -23.54 -8.51
CA LEU A 223 -0.31 -24.70 -9.10
C LEU A 223 0.06 -25.76 -8.05
N SER A 224 0.20 -25.32 -6.80
CA SER A 224 0.50 -26.17 -5.65
C SER A 224 -0.71 -26.90 -5.07
N GLY A 225 -1.94 -26.58 -5.51
CA GLY A 225 -3.16 -27.17 -4.98
C GLY A 225 -3.38 -26.90 -3.50
N LYS A 226 -2.96 -25.72 -3.02
CA LYS A 226 -3.11 -25.32 -1.62
C LYS A 226 -4.53 -24.90 -1.30
N PRO A 227 -4.98 -25.06 -0.03
CA PRO A 227 -6.24 -24.47 0.41
C PRO A 227 -6.31 -22.97 0.08
N SER A 228 -7.53 -22.46 -0.15
CA SER A 228 -7.76 -21.03 -0.38
C SER A 228 -8.38 -20.38 0.86
N LEU A 229 -7.95 -19.16 1.17
CA LEU A 229 -8.59 -18.31 2.16
C LEU A 229 -10.03 -18.02 1.73
N ASP A 230 -10.97 -18.03 2.68
CA ASP A 230 -12.33 -17.53 2.47
C ASP A 230 -12.32 -16.00 2.36
N TYR A 231 -11.88 -15.51 1.20
CA TYR A 231 -11.65 -14.08 0.95
C TYR A 231 -12.92 -13.25 1.16
N ASP A 232 -14.07 -13.76 0.76
CA ASP A 232 -15.35 -13.05 0.90
C ASP A 232 -15.76 -12.90 2.37
N ARG A 233 -15.51 -13.93 3.19
CA ARG A 233 -15.77 -13.87 4.63
C ARG A 233 -14.85 -12.90 5.36
N VAL A 234 -13.58 -12.84 4.97
CA VAL A 234 -12.57 -11.99 5.61
C VAL A 234 -12.65 -10.54 5.11
N CYS A 235 -12.46 -10.35 3.81
CA CYS A 235 -12.35 -9.03 3.20
C CYS A 235 -13.72 -8.33 3.09
N LYS A 236 -14.81 -9.10 2.95
CA LYS A 236 -16.17 -8.60 2.69
C LYS A 236 -16.22 -7.59 1.53
N PRO A 237 -15.79 -7.95 0.31
CA PRO A 237 -15.68 -7.01 -0.82
C PRO A 237 -16.99 -6.28 -1.12
N ALA A 238 -18.15 -6.96 -0.99
CA ALA A 238 -19.45 -6.36 -1.21
C ALA A 238 -19.75 -5.17 -0.27
N GLU A 239 -19.43 -5.31 1.02
CA GLU A 239 -19.60 -4.23 2.01
C GLU A 239 -18.63 -3.08 1.73
N LEU A 240 -17.39 -3.41 1.37
CA LEU A 240 -16.36 -2.44 1.02
C LEU A 240 -16.72 -1.64 -0.24
N HIS A 241 -17.27 -2.31 -1.26
CA HIS A 241 -17.73 -1.65 -2.49
C HIS A 241 -18.95 -0.76 -2.28
N ALA A 242 -19.78 -1.02 -1.26
CA ALA A 242 -20.85 -0.10 -0.86
C ALA A 242 -20.31 1.25 -0.34
N LEU A 243 -19.05 1.27 0.13
CA LEU A 243 -18.32 2.48 0.53
C LEU A 243 -17.57 3.13 -0.64
N LYS A 244 -17.86 2.77 -1.91
CA LYS A 244 -17.17 3.36 -3.08
C LYS A 244 -17.43 4.85 -3.26
N ARG A 245 -18.58 5.34 -2.78
CA ARG A 245 -19.03 6.72 -2.98
C ARG A 245 -18.71 7.56 -1.75
N SER A 246 -18.11 8.72 -1.97
CA SER A 246 -17.91 9.67 -0.88
C SER A 246 -19.25 10.30 -0.47
N PRO A 247 -19.45 10.66 0.81
CA PRO A 247 -20.66 11.35 1.25
C PRO A 247 -20.84 12.71 0.58
N SER A 248 -19.76 13.25 0.00
CA SER A 248 -19.75 14.47 -0.81
C SER A 248 -20.47 14.33 -2.16
N ASP A 249 -21.09 13.19 -2.46
CA ASP A 249 -22.05 13.04 -3.56
C ASP A 249 -23.21 14.05 -3.47
N HIS A 250 -23.50 14.59 -2.27
CA HIS A 250 -24.42 15.72 -2.09
C HIS A 250 -23.95 17.05 -2.71
N MET A 251 -22.67 17.15 -3.11
CA MET A 251 -22.04 18.34 -3.73
C MET A 251 -21.85 18.22 -5.25
N ASN A 252 -22.42 17.19 -5.91
CA ASN A 252 -22.28 16.92 -7.36
C ASN A 252 -20.81 16.74 -7.83
N LEU A 253 -19.91 16.30 -6.95
CA LEU A 253 -18.49 16.05 -7.24
C LEU A 253 -18.26 14.67 -7.87
N GLN A 254 -19.02 14.34 -8.93
CA GLN A 254 -18.86 13.09 -9.71
C GLN A 254 -17.68 13.15 -10.68
N ASN A 255 -16.59 13.77 -10.26
CA ASN A 255 -15.42 13.89 -11.10
C ASN A 255 -14.43 12.77 -10.80
N SER A 256 -13.74 12.31 -11.84
CA SER A 256 -12.75 11.24 -11.79
C SER A 256 -11.58 11.55 -10.86
N GLU A 257 -11.14 12.80 -10.76
CA GLU A 257 -10.08 13.22 -9.84
C GLU A 257 -10.44 13.04 -8.36
N ASN A 258 -11.72 13.27 -8.02
CA ASN A 258 -12.23 13.06 -6.66
C ASN A 258 -12.20 11.56 -6.32
N GLN A 259 -12.61 10.71 -7.27
CA GLN A 259 -12.52 9.25 -7.11
C GLN A 259 -11.08 8.76 -6.95
N THR A 260 -10.13 9.36 -7.68
CA THR A 260 -8.70 9.10 -7.53
C THR A 260 -8.22 9.45 -6.13
N LEU A 261 -8.43 10.69 -5.67
CA LEU A 261 -8.01 11.13 -4.35
C LEU A 261 -8.64 10.28 -3.23
N TYR A 262 -9.95 10.03 -3.34
CA TYR A 262 -10.69 9.19 -2.41
C TYR A 262 -10.11 7.76 -2.32
N SER A 263 -9.84 7.13 -3.46
CA SER A 263 -9.30 5.76 -3.51
C SER A 263 -7.88 5.71 -2.95
N VAL A 264 -7.00 6.65 -3.33
CA VAL A 264 -5.63 6.73 -2.82
C VAL A 264 -5.62 6.80 -1.29
N HIS A 265 -6.42 7.71 -0.72
CA HIS A 265 -6.46 7.87 0.72
C HIS A 265 -7.13 6.70 1.45
N GLN A 266 -8.16 6.06 0.88
CA GLN A 266 -8.72 4.85 1.51
C GLN A 266 -7.72 3.68 1.53
N ILE A 267 -6.91 3.52 0.48
CA ILE A 267 -5.81 2.55 0.47
C ILE A 267 -4.80 2.93 1.55
N LEU A 268 -4.39 4.20 1.59
CA LEU A 268 -3.45 4.71 2.57
C LEU A 268 -3.91 4.43 4.01
N GLU A 269 -5.16 4.77 4.34
CA GLU A 269 -5.73 4.59 5.68
C GLU A 269 -5.88 3.12 6.08
N SER A 270 -6.18 2.24 5.11
CA SER A 270 -6.21 0.79 5.36
C SER A 270 -4.84 0.29 5.80
N TRP A 271 -3.77 0.75 5.14
CA TRP A 271 -2.40 0.37 5.48
C TRP A 271 -1.86 1.09 6.72
N ILE A 272 -2.29 2.34 7.00
CA ILE A 272 -2.01 3.03 8.27
C ILE A 272 -2.59 2.24 9.43
N TYR A 273 -3.84 1.77 9.30
CA TYR A 273 -4.47 0.95 10.34
C TYR A 273 -3.71 -0.36 10.55
N THR A 274 -3.33 -1.07 9.47
CA THR A 274 -2.46 -2.26 9.52
C THR A 274 -1.15 -1.98 10.26
N SER A 275 -0.46 -0.88 9.93
CA SER A 275 0.76 -0.45 10.63
C SER A 275 0.53 -0.23 12.13
N GLY A 276 -0.60 0.39 12.50
CA GLY A 276 -0.95 0.62 13.89
C GLY A 276 -1.15 -0.69 14.67
N GLN A 277 -1.69 -1.73 14.05
CA GLN A 277 -1.85 -3.05 14.68
C GLN A 277 -0.52 -3.81 14.79
N ILE A 278 0.36 -3.69 13.78
CA ILE A 278 1.72 -4.23 13.84
C ILE A 278 2.54 -3.54 14.94
N LEU A 279 2.44 -2.21 15.06
CA LEU A 279 3.11 -1.45 16.12
C LEU A 279 2.68 -1.89 17.52
N LYS A 280 1.38 -2.13 17.74
CA LYS A 280 0.88 -2.72 18.99
C LYS A 280 1.49 -4.09 19.24
N ARG A 281 1.47 -4.97 18.24
CA ARG A 281 2.09 -6.30 18.31
C ARG A 281 3.58 -6.23 18.66
N ILE A 282 4.35 -5.34 18.04
CA ILE A 282 5.77 -5.12 18.34
C ILE A 282 5.93 -4.71 19.81
N SER A 283 5.09 -3.80 20.31
CA SER A 283 5.15 -3.37 21.71
C SER A 283 4.89 -4.54 22.66
N ASP A 284 3.85 -5.34 22.38
CA ASP A 284 3.51 -6.52 23.19
C ASP A 284 4.66 -7.55 23.18
N GLN A 285 5.26 -7.81 22.01
CA GLN A 285 6.40 -8.74 21.87
C GLN A 285 7.66 -8.24 22.60
N ILE A 286 7.93 -6.93 22.58
CA ILE A 286 9.03 -6.34 23.35
C ILE A 286 8.80 -6.54 24.86
N GLU A 287 7.56 -6.39 25.33
CA GLU A 287 7.18 -6.61 26.73
C GLU A 287 7.27 -8.09 27.12
N GLU A 288 6.89 -9.01 26.22
CA GLU A 288 7.04 -10.46 26.37
C GLU A 288 8.49 -10.97 26.19
N ARG A 289 9.43 -10.08 25.85
CA ARG A 289 10.85 -10.38 25.52
C ARG A 289 11.05 -11.29 24.29
N GLU A 290 10.09 -11.32 23.37
CA GLU A 290 10.18 -12.03 22.09
C GLU A 290 10.86 -11.14 21.02
N PHE A 291 12.16 -10.87 21.21
CA PHE A 291 12.88 -9.89 20.39
C PHE A 291 13.07 -10.28 18.93
N GLU A 292 13.14 -11.57 18.61
CA GLU A 292 13.27 -12.06 17.23
C GLU A 292 12.01 -11.73 16.42
N SER A 293 10.84 -12.09 16.94
CA SER A 293 9.54 -11.77 16.34
C SER A 293 9.29 -10.26 16.28
N ALA A 294 9.70 -9.51 17.32
CA ALA A 294 9.62 -8.06 17.30
C ALA A 294 10.50 -7.44 16.19
N CYS A 295 11.69 -8.00 15.95
CA CYS A 295 12.60 -7.55 14.89
C CYS A 295 12.00 -7.82 13.50
N SER A 296 11.45 -9.03 13.28
CA SER A 296 10.77 -9.38 12.03
C SER A 296 9.58 -8.45 11.76
N ASN A 297 8.75 -8.17 12.77
CA ASN A 297 7.65 -7.20 12.64
C ASN A 297 8.14 -5.77 12.39
N CYS A 298 9.30 -5.36 12.95
CA CYS A 298 9.89 -4.05 12.65
C CYS A 298 10.33 -3.94 11.19
N TRP A 299 10.93 -5.00 10.64
CA TRP A 299 11.30 -5.06 9.22
C TRP A 299 10.06 -5.01 8.31
N LEU A 300 8.99 -5.72 8.70
CA LEU A 300 7.71 -5.67 8.00
C LEU A 300 7.08 -4.26 8.06
N LEU A 301 7.17 -3.59 9.20
CA LEU A 301 6.70 -2.22 9.35
C LEU A 301 7.47 -1.25 8.42
N GLU A 302 8.78 -1.43 8.25
CA GLU A 302 9.58 -0.66 7.28
C GLU A 302 9.07 -0.87 5.84
N LYS A 303 8.77 -2.12 5.46
CA LYS A 303 8.16 -2.45 4.16
C LYS A 303 6.82 -1.73 3.97
N ILE A 304 5.98 -1.66 5.01
CA ILE A 304 4.71 -0.94 4.95
C ILE A 304 4.94 0.57 4.83
N TRP A 305 5.91 1.17 5.53
CA TRP A 305 6.26 2.59 5.34
C TRP A 305 6.68 2.91 3.89
N ASN A 306 7.46 2.03 3.27
CA ASN A 306 7.80 2.15 1.85
C ASN A 306 6.57 2.03 0.94
N LEU A 307 5.60 1.17 1.30
CA LEU A 307 4.33 1.06 0.61
C LEU A 307 3.48 2.34 0.77
N LEU A 308 3.39 2.91 1.98
CA LEU A 308 2.65 4.14 2.25
C LEU A 308 3.19 5.30 1.41
N SER A 309 4.51 5.44 1.28
CA SER A 309 5.13 6.43 0.40
C SER A 309 4.75 6.23 -1.07
N GLN A 310 4.74 4.97 -1.54
CA GLN A 310 4.29 4.65 -2.91
C GLN A 310 2.82 4.97 -3.15
N ILE A 311 1.95 4.73 -2.16
CA ILE A 311 0.52 5.05 -2.22
C ILE A 311 0.33 6.55 -2.29
N GLU A 312 1.02 7.30 -1.43
CA GLU A 312 0.96 8.77 -1.43
C GLU A 312 1.36 9.30 -2.82
N ASP A 313 2.50 8.87 -3.37
CA ASP A 313 3.00 9.32 -4.69
C ASP A 313 2.03 9.14 -5.86
N LEU A 314 0.99 8.30 -5.74
CA LEU A 314 -0.02 8.15 -6.79
C LEU A 314 -0.78 9.45 -7.09
N HIS A 315 -0.88 10.38 -6.13
CA HIS A 315 -1.52 11.67 -6.39
C HIS A 315 -0.76 12.51 -7.43
N LEU A 316 0.55 12.29 -7.59
CA LEU A 316 1.41 13.00 -8.54
C LEU A 316 1.10 12.62 -10.01
N LEU A 317 0.39 11.51 -10.22
CA LEU A 317 -0.04 11.08 -11.56
C LEU A 317 -1.34 11.76 -12.01
N MET A 318 -1.98 12.52 -11.12
CA MET A 318 -3.14 13.32 -11.45
C MET A 318 -2.71 14.57 -12.21
N ASP A 319 -3.51 14.95 -13.20
CA ASP A 319 -3.26 16.17 -13.94
C ASP A 319 -3.27 17.40 -12.99
N PRO A 320 -2.29 18.32 -13.10
CA PRO A 320 -2.20 19.47 -12.21
C PRO A 320 -3.44 20.36 -12.23
N ASP A 321 -4.09 20.55 -13.38
CA ASP A 321 -5.27 21.41 -13.49
C ASP A 321 -6.48 20.73 -12.84
N ASP A 322 -6.63 19.41 -13.03
CA ASP A 322 -7.65 18.63 -12.35
C ASP A 322 -7.44 18.63 -10.82
N PHE A 323 -6.19 18.52 -10.35
CA PHE A 323 -5.87 18.63 -8.93
C PHE A 323 -6.20 20.00 -8.37
N LEU A 324 -5.82 21.09 -9.05
CA LEU A 324 -6.11 22.45 -8.59
C LEU A 324 -7.62 22.73 -8.54
N ARG A 325 -8.38 22.22 -9.52
CA ARG A 325 -9.84 22.28 -9.51
C ARG A 325 -10.40 21.55 -8.28
N LEU A 326 -9.96 20.32 -8.03
CA LEU A 326 -10.41 19.53 -6.89
C LEU A 326 -10.03 20.16 -5.55
N LYS A 327 -8.81 20.69 -5.45
CA LYS A 327 -8.31 21.39 -4.27
C LYS A 327 -9.23 22.56 -3.89
N ASN A 328 -9.67 23.33 -4.88
CA ASN A 328 -10.60 24.43 -4.67
C ASN A 328 -12.00 23.94 -4.25
N GLN A 329 -12.50 22.88 -4.90
CA GLN A 329 -13.79 22.27 -4.57
C GLN A 329 -13.84 21.71 -3.15
N LEU A 330 -12.78 21.02 -2.73
CA LEU A 330 -12.64 20.47 -1.38
C LEU A 330 -12.17 21.51 -0.35
N SER A 331 -11.99 22.76 -0.76
CA SER A 331 -11.48 23.85 0.09
C SER A 331 -10.22 23.45 0.86
N ILE A 332 -9.32 22.69 0.22
CA ILE A 332 -8.04 22.28 0.81
C ILE A 332 -7.12 23.51 0.85
N LYS A 333 -7.24 24.27 1.94
CA LYS A 333 -6.33 25.35 2.30
C LYS A 333 -5.36 24.80 3.34
N ALA A 334 -4.06 24.90 3.06
CA ALA A 334 -3.02 24.68 4.05
C ALA A 334 -2.48 26.06 4.43
N THR A 335 -2.83 26.52 5.63
CA THR A 335 -2.32 27.77 6.21
C THR A 335 -1.06 27.55 7.03
N SER A 336 -0.86 26.32 7.51
CA SER A 336 0.33 25.85 8.23
C SER A 336 0.72 24.44 7.75
N GLU A 337 1.93 23.98 8.10
CA GLU A 337 2.42 22.64 7.75
C GLU A 337 1.55 21.52 8.34
N ASN A 338 0.92 21.73 9.50
CA ASN A 338 0.02 20.77 10.13
C ASN A 338 -1.37 20.73 9.46
N ASP A 339 -1.69 21.68 8.58
CA ASP A 339 -2.97 21.72 7.84
C ASP A 339 -2.92 20.93 6.52
N LEU A 340 -1.77 20.34 6.17
CA LEU A 340 -1.62 19.51 4.98
C LEU A 340 -2.62 18.33 5.03
N PHE A 341 -3.09 17.94 3.85
CA PHE A 341 -4.21 17.02 3.73
C PHE A 341 -3.93 15.65 4.35
N CYS A 342 -2.69 15.14 4.27
CA CYS A 342 -2.28 13.88 4.91
C CYS A 342 -2.23 13.95 6.45
N PHE A 343 -1.87 15.10 7.05
CA PHE A 343 -1.89 15.29 8.52
C PHE A 343 -3.28 15.47 9.13
N ARG A 344 -4.34 15.40 8.30
CA ARG A 344 -5.73 15.26 8.76
C ARG A 344 -6.04 13.82 9.18
N SER A 345 -5.19 12.85 8.82
CA SER A 345 -5.22 11.51 9.38
C SER A 345 -4.64 11.52 10.79
N ARG A 346 -5.49 11.29 11.80
CA ARG A 346 -5.03 11.14 13.18
C ARG A 346 -4.13 9.92 13.34
N GLU A 347 -4.50 8.82 12.69
CA GLU A 347 -3.79 7.55 12.80
C GLU A 347 -2.40 7.64 12.18
N LEU A 348 -2.21 8.39 11.08
CA LEU A 348 -0.88 8.63 10.50
C LEU A 348 0.05 9.32 11.51
N VAL A 349 -0.45 10.34 12.21
CA VAL A 349 0.32 11.05 13.24
C VAL A 349 0.66 10.13 14.39
N ASP A 350 -0.28 9.28 14.81
CA ASP A 350 -0.08 8.34 15.91
C ASP A 350 0.94 7.26 15.57
N ILE A 351 0.86 6.62 14.39
CA ILE A 351 1.84 5.60 13.99
C ILE A 351 3.23 6.20 13.80
N THR A 352 3.33 7.47 13.38
CA THR A 352 4.61 8.18 13.23
C THR A 352 5.26 8.41 14.59
N LYS A 353 4.47 8.85 15.59
CA LYS A 353 4.92 9.01 16.98
C LYS A 353 5.35 7.69 17.57
N PHE A 354 4.51 6.66 17.47
CA PHE A 354 4.81 5.33 18.02
C PHE A 354 6.08 4.75 17.39
N SER A 355 6.23 4.84 16.07
CA SER A 355 7.44 4.36 15.37
C SER A 355 8.71 5.06 15.88
N LYS A 356 8.63 6.34 16.23
CA LYS A 356 9.74 7.07 16.87
C LYS A 356 9.98 6.58 18.29
N ASP A 357 8.93 6.36 19.07
CA ASP A 357 9.02 5.90 20.46
C ASP A 357 9.63 4.50 20.58
N LEU A 358 9.48 3.64 19.56
CA LEU A 358 10.21 2.36 19.49
C LEU A 358 11.74 2.55 19.56
N ARG A 359 12.29 3.58 18.92
CA ARG A 359 13.73 3.88 18.99
C ARG A 359 14.17 4.19 20.42
N HIS A 360 13.31 4.82 21.21
CA HIS A 360 13.58 5.12 22.62
C HIS A 360 13.54 3.87 23.52
N LYS A 361 12.92 2.77 23.06
CA LYS A 361 12.93 1.47 23.77
C LYS A 361 14.21 0.65 23.56
N VAL A 362 14.96 0.90 22.48
CA VAL A 362 16.17 0.13 22.12
C VAL A 362 17.22 0.07 23.24
N PRO A 363 17.59 1.17 23.91
CA PRO A 363 18.59 1.12 24.99
C PRO A 363 18.16 0.28 26.19
N PHE A 364 16.87 0.31 26.53
CA PHE A 364 16.31 -0.51 27.60
C PHE A 364 16.38 -2.00 27.26
N ILE A 365 16.11 -2.37 26.00
CA ILE A 365 16.21 -3.75 25.50
C ILE A 365 17.65 -4.27 25.55
N LEU A 366 18.62 -3.41 25.24
CA LEU A 366 20.05 -3.76 25.25
C LEU A 366 20.69 -3.70 26.65
N GLU A 367 19.93 -3.31 27.68
CA GLU A 367 20.42 -3.08 29.05
C GLU A 367 21.59 -2.08 29.11
N VAL A 368 21.64 -1.13 28.16
CA VAL A 368 22.69 -0.10 28.09
C VAL A 368 22.18 1.19 28.71
N GLU A 369 22.96 1.77 29.63
CA GLU A 369 22.70 3.11 30.15
C GLU A 369 22.76 4.15 29.03
N VAL A 370 21.67 4.91 28.87
CA VAL A 370 21.57 5.98 27.89
C VAL A 370 21.77 7.33 28.57
N ASP A 371 22.56 8.20 27.94
CA ASP A 371 22.53 9.63 28.26
C ASP A 371 21.10 10.19 28.02
N PRO A 372 20.60 11.21 28.74
CA PRO A 372 19.31 11.89 28.52
C PRO A 372 18.94 12.25 27.07
N LYS A 373 19.87 12.16 26.10
CA LYS A 373 19.63 12.33 24.67
C LYS A 373 19.48 11.03 23.85
N GLY A 374 19.49 9.86 24.50
CA GLY A 374 19.21 8.57 23.87
C GLY A 374 20.38 7.92 23.10
N GLY A 375 21.62 8.33 23.37
CA GLY A 375 22.83 7.69 22.82
C GLY A 375 23.48 6.70 23.81
N PRO A 376 24.04 5.57 23.34
CA PRO A 376 24.67 4.57 24.21
C PRO A 376 25.90 5.18 24.92
N ARG A 377 25.97 5.07 26.25
CA ARG A 377 27.22 5.33 26.98
C ARG A 377 28.18 4.17 26.75
N ILE A 378 29.41 4.49 26.34
CA ILE A 378 30.52 3.54 26.39
C ILE A 378 30.90 3.44 27.88
N GLN A 379 30.72 2.27 28.49
CA GLN A 379 31.28 1.98 29.82
C GLN A 379 32.81 1.86 29.68
N GLU A 380 33.56 2.54 30.55
CA GLU A 380 35.03 2.48 30.63
C GLU A 380 35.56 1.12 31.08
#